data_AF-A0A9D5FV47-F1
#
_entry.id   AF-A0A9D5FV47-F1
#
_cell.length_a   1.000
_cell.length_b   1.000
_cell.length_c   1.000
_cell.angle_alpha   90.00
_cell.angle_beta   90.00
_cell.angle_gamma   90.00
#
_symmetry.space_group_name_H-M   'P 1'
#
loop_
_entity.id
_entity.type
_entity.pdbx_description
1 polymer ?
#
loop_
_entity_poly.entity_id
_entity_poly.type
_entity_poly.pdbx_seq_one_letter_code
_entity_poly.pdbx_strand_id
1 'polypeptide(L)'
;MKEFLKVKVNVLFFISLFLLIPTKSEAKLKIPFGSRDVIDVVYTTPKQDSIYKDDDKLDIARYYREFNIAYIFPLYIEEEPQLVFYDAKNQLIYDVNTPEQEQFLNEYLKEKGIDKEEKLRLGWYTRWGAKLLFLLLIGIPIAGMFCGKDDEIKEPKKL
;
A
#
# COMPACT_ATOMS: atom_id res chain seq x y z
N MET A 1 -38.90 -13.47 -19.54
CA MET A 1 -37.99 -13.79 -20.67
C MET A 1 -37.01 -12.67 -21.04
N LYS A 2 -37.42 -11.39 -21.10
CA LYS A 2 -36.51 -10.27 -21.48
C LYS A 2 -35.33 -10.05 -20.53
N GLU A 3 -35.54 -10.13 -19.21
CA GLU A 3 -34.47 -9.97 -18.20
C GLU A 3 -33.41 -11.09 -18.28
N PHE A 4 -33.84 -12.33 -18.50
CA PHE A 4 -32.94 -13.49 -18.64
C PHE A 4 -32.05 -13.42 -19.89
N LEU A 5 -32.56 -12.78 -20.97
CA LEU A 5 -31.80 -12.52 -22.19
C LEU A 5 -30.77 -11.39 -21.99
N LYS A 6 -31.12 -10.36 -21.20
CA LYS A 6 -30.29 -9.19 -20.92
C LYS A 6 -29.07 -9.53 -20.06
N VAL A 7 -29.23 -10.42 -19.09
CA VAL A 7 -28.11 -10.97 -18.28
C VAL A 7 -27.15 -11.76 -19.17
N LYS A 8 -27.65 -12.59 -20.09
CA LYS A 8 -26.80 -13.34 -21.03
C LYS A 8 -26.01 -12.44 -21.97
N VAL A 9 -26.59 -11.34 -22.46
CA VAL A 9 -25.90 -10.38 -23.34
C VAL A 9 -24.80 -9.62 -22.60
N ASN A 10 -25.07 -9.18 -21.36
CA ASN A 10 -24.05 -8.50 -20.56
C ASN A 10 -22.90 -9.45 -20.19
N VAL A 11 -23.21 -10.70 -19.82
CA VAL A 11 -22.18 -11.72 -19.54
C VAL A 11 -21.34 -12.02 -20.79
N LEU A 12 -21.97 -12.13 -21.97
CA LEU A 12 -21.25 -12.36 -23.23
C LEU A 12 -20.34 -11.18 -23.62
N PHE A 13 -20.79 -9.95 -23.34
CA PHE A 13 -19.99 -8.73 -23.55
C PHE A 13 -18.75 -8.71 -22.65
N PHE A 14 -18.88 -9.05 -21.37
CA PHE A 14 -17.74 -9.12 -20.45
C PHE A 14 -16.75 -10.24 -20.82
N ILE A 15 -17.22 -11.40 -21.28
CA ILE A 15 -16.36 -12.50 -21.76
C ILE A 15 -15.61 -12.09 -23.02
N SER A 16 -16.28 -11.42 -23.97
CA SER A 16 -15.65 -10.91 -25.19
C SER A 16 -14.56 -9.88 -24.89
N LEU A 17 -14.72 -9.05 -23.86
CA LEU A 17 -13.72 -8.07 -23.43
C LEU A 17 -12.46 -8.75 -22.90
N PHE A 18 -12.61 -9.89 -22.21
CA PHE A 18 -11.50 -10.69 -21.67
C PHE A 18 -10.68 -11.40 -22.76
N LEU A 19 -11.33 -11.81 -23.86
CA LEU A 19 -10.68 -12.50 -24.99
C LEU A 19 -9.86 -11.56 -25.88
N LEU A 20 -10.04 -10.24 -25.77
CA LEU A 20 -9.29 -9.23 -26.52
C LEU A 20 -7.99 -8.80 -25.83
N ILE A 21 -7.69 -9.33 -24.63
CA ILE A 21 -6.41 -9.08 -23.96
C ILE A 21 -5.33 -9.84 -24.75
N PRO A 22 -4.38 -9.14 -25.39
CA PRO A 22 -3.36 -9.80 -26.19
C PRO A 22 -2.51 -10.72 -25.29
N THR A 23 -2.51 -12.02 -25.59
CA THR A 23 -1.63 -13.03 -24.96
C THR A 23 -0.21 -12.91 -25.52
N LYS A 24 0.41 -11.73 -25.39
CA LYS A 24 1.85 -11.60 -25.59
C LYS A 24 2.54 -12.23 -24.39
N SER A 25 2.80 -13.54 -24.48
CA SER A 25 3.75 -14.22 -23.61
C SER A 25 5.15 -13.84 -24.09
N GLU A 26 5.62 -12.68 -23.64
CA GLU A 26 7.01 -12.30 -23.74
C GLU A 26 7.53 -11.92 -22.36
N ALA A 27 8.82 -12.19 -22.18
CA ALA A 27 9.65 -11.93 -21.03
C ALA A 27 9.52 -12.93 -19.87
N LYS A 28 10.66 -13.59 -19.59
CA LYS A 28 11.13 -13.82 -18.23
C LYS A 28 11.28 -12.46 -17.54
N LEU A 29 10.19 -11.74 -17.30
CA LEU A 29 10.19 -10.49 -16.57
C LEU A 29 10.50 -10.89 -15.13
N LYS A 30 11.77 -10.76 -14.72
CA LYS A 30 12.15 -10.98 -13.33
C LYS A 30 11.40 -9.94 -12.52
N ILE A 31 10.37 -10.39 -11.81
CA ILE A 31 9.65 -9.54 -10.86
C ILE A 31 10.67 -9.15 -9.78
N PRO A 32 10.95 -7.86 -9.59
CA PRO A 32 11.87 -7.43 -8.54
C PRO A 32 11.19 -7.67 -7.20
N PHE A 33 11.86 -8.40 -6.32
CA PHE A 33 11.45 -8.65 -4.95
C PHE A 33 12.57 -8.19 -4.03
N GLY A 34 12.25 -7.48 -2.96
CA GLY A 34 13.26 -7.07 -1.99
C GLY A 34 12.84 -5.91 -1.11
N SER A 35 13.74 -5.60 -0.18
CA SER A 35 13.64 -4.45 0.71
C SER A 35 13.84 -3.15 -0.06
N ARG A 36 13.09 -2.12 0.32
CA ARG A 36 13.20 -0.77 -0.21
C ARG A 36 13.09 0.24 0.91
N ASP A 37 13.98 1.22 0.88
CA ASP A 37 13.93 2.39 1.73
C ASP A 37 12.92 3.40 1.17
N VAL A 38 12.01 3.86 2.01
CA VAL A 38 10.96 4.81 1.65
C VAL A 38 11.07 6.05 2.52
N ILE A 39 11.05 7.21 1.86
CA ILE A 39 11.19 8.52 2.48
C ILE A 39 10.01 9.38 2.03
N ASP A 40 9.17 9.76 2.99
CA ASP A 40 8.03 10.66 2.77
C ASP A 40 8.29 11.97 3.50
N VAL A 41 8.40 13.10 2.80
CA VAL A 41 8.50 14.40 3.47
C VAL A 41 7.16 14.74 4.11
N VAL A 42 7.10 14.73 5.44
CA VAL A 42 5.86 14.91 6.21
C VAL A 42 5.64 16.34 6.67
N TYR A 43 6.72 17.13 6.73
CA TYR A 43 6.70 18.54 7.04
C TYR A 43 7.91 19.27 6.45
N THR A 44 7.64 20.27 5.61
CA THR A 44 8.67 21.19 5.10
C THR A 44 8.84 22.35 6.07
N THR A 45 10.05 22.57 6.56
CA THR A 45 10.30 23.63 7.54
C THR A 45 10.15 25.02 6.90
N PRO A 46 9.52 26.00 7.56
CA PRO A 46 9.36 27.34 7.00
C PRO A 46 10.69 28.11 7.08
N LYS A 47 10.92 29.06 6.15
CA LYS A 47 12.18 29.83 6.07
C LYS A 47 12.57 30.57 7.37
N GLN A 48 11.57 30.98 8.14
CA GLN A 48 11.76 31.76 9.38
C GLN A 48 12.20 30.90 10.57
N ASP A 49 11.96 29.59 10.49
CA ASP A 49 12.24 28.64 11.56
C ASP A 49 12.68 27.30 10.93
N SER A 50 13.71 27.41 10.10
CA SER A 50 14.31 26.31 9.37
C SER A 50 15.38 25.65 10.22
N ILE A 51 15.47 24.33 10.10
CA ILE A 51 16.52 23.53 10.70
C ILE A 51 17.67 23.47 9.67
N TYR A 52 18.91 23.68 10.10
CA TYR A 52 20.07 23.68 9.21
C TYR A 52 21.15 22.73 9.69
N LYS A 53 21.88 22.16 8.73
CA LYS A 53 23.13 21.44 8.95
C LYS A 53 24.09 21.78 7.82
N ASP A 54 25.27 22.28 8.17
CA ASP A 54 26.33 22.65 7.22
C ASP A 54 25.81 23.50 6.04
N ASP A 55 25.00 24.52 6.36
CA ASP A 55 24.29 25.43 5.45
C ASP A 55 23.11 24.85 4.64
N ASP A 56 22.91 23.53 4.66
CA ASP A 56 21.77 22.90 3.99
C ASP A 56 20.55 22.85 4.91
N LYS A 57 19.40 23.22 4.34
CA LYS A 57 18.12 23.27 5.03
C LYS A 57 17.54 21.86 5.15
N LEU A 58 17.11 21.51 6.35
CA LEU A 58 16.50 20.23 6.68
C LEU A 58 14.98 20.36 6.81
N ASP A 59 14.29 19.41 6.18
CA ASP A 59 12.87 19.13 6.38
C ASP A 59 12.70 17.91 7.27
N ILE A 60 11.46 17.67 7.74
CA ILE A 60 11.14 16.48 8.54
C ILE A 60 10.49 15.46 7.61
N ALA A 61 11.10 14.29 7.51
CA ALA A 61 10.60 13.17 6.73
C ALA A 61 10.27 11.98 7.62
N ARG A 62 9.36 11.14 7.14
CA ARG A 62 9.14 9.80 7.66
C ARG A 62 9.97 8.83 6.83
N TYR A 63 10.83 8.09 7.50
CA TYR A 63 11.62 7.01 6.93
C TYR A 63 11.11 5.66 7.44
N TYR A 64 11.03 4.68 6.55
CA TYR A 64 10.75 3.29 6.88
C TYR A 64 11.31 2.38 5.79
N ARG A 65 11.53 1.11 6.15
CA ARG A 65 11.89 0.08 5.19
C ARG A 65 10.75 -0.89 5.00
N GLU A 66 10.38 -1.15 3.76
CA GLU A 66 9.35 -2.12 3.41
C GLU A 66 9.90 -3.22 2.50
N PHE A 67 9.36 -4.42 2.64
CA PHE A 67 9.57 -5.49 1.66
C PHE A 67 8.51 -5.38 0.58
N ASN A 68 8.96 -5.27 -0.68
CA ASN A 68 8.09 -4.96 -1.80
C ASN A 68 8.20 -6.00 -2.93
N ILE A 69 7.08 -6.25 -3.62
CA ILE A 69 7.03 -6.99 -4.88
C ILE A 69 6.69 -6.03 -6.03
N ALA A 70 7.51 -6.09 -7.08
CA ALA A 70 7.32 -5.35 -8.33
C ALA A 70 7.36 -3.81 -8.18
N TYR A 71 7.93 -3.29 -7.09
CA TYR A 71 7.91 -1.87 -6.71
C TYR A 71 6.51 -1.28 -6.45
N ILE A 72 5.47 -2.12 -6.44
CA ILE A 72 4.05 -1.68 -6.38
C ILE A 72 3.36 -2.26 -5.15
N PHE A 73 3.76 -3.45 -4.70
CA PHE A 73 3.06 -4.17 -3.64
C PHE A 73 3.91 -4.26 -2.36
N PRO A 74 3.70 -3.37 -1.38
CA PRO A 74 4.30 -3.50 -0.05
C PRO A 74 3.69 -4.69 0.67
N LEU A 75 4.50 -5.72 0.93
CA LEU A 75 4.05 -6.93 1.62
C LEU A 75 3.99 -6.74 3.13
N TYR A 76 5.07 -6.21 3.70
CA TYR A 76 5.20 -5.92 5.11
C TYR A 76 6.28 -4.86 5.34
N ILE A 77 6.21 -4.23 6.51
CA ILE A 77 7.18 -3.25 6.99
C ILE A 77 8.30 -4.02 7.70
N GLU A 78 9.54 -3.77 7.29
CA GLU A 78 10.75 -4.34 7.91
C GLU A 78 11.26 -3.47 9.04
N GLU A 79 11.26 -2.15 8.84
CA GLU A 79 11.64 -1.16 9.84
C GLU A 79 10.46 -0.20 10.04
N GLU A 80 9.99 -0.11 11.28
CA GLU A 80 8.86 0.76 11.64
C GLU A 80 9.15 2.22 11.26
N PRO A 81 8.10 2.99 10.89
CA PRO A 81 8.28 4.38 10.50
C PRO A 81 8.84 5.20 11.66
N GLN A 82 9.85 6.00 11.33
CA GLN A 82 10.48 6.96 12.22
C GLN A 82 10.59 8.33 11.56
N LEU A 83 10.65 9.38 12.37
CA LEU A 83 10.89 10.73 11.87
C LEU A 83 12.39 10.99 11.82
N VAL A 84 12.85 11.49 10.69
CA VAL A 84 14.24 11.81 10.40
C VAL A 84 14.34 13.22 9.85
N PHE A 85 15.52 13.82 9.96
CA PHE A 85 15.79 15.05 9.21
C PHE A 85 16.23 14.69 7.80
N TYR A 86 15.71 15.43 6.83
CA TYR A 86 15.92 15.15 5.42
C TYR A 86 16.34 16.40 4.68
N ASP A 87 17.47 16.31 3.99
CA ASP A 87 17.91 17.31 3.04
C ASP A 87 17.37 16.95 1.65
N ALA A 88 16.37 17.70 1.20
CA ALA A 88 15.74 17.49 -0.11
C ALA A 88 16.66 17.83 -1.29
N LYS A 89 17.68 18.68 -1.10
CA LYS A 89 18.59 19.13 -2.16
C LYS A 89 19.64 18.06 -2.46
N ASN A 90 20.24 17.48 -1.42
CA ASN A 90 21.28 16.46 -1.56
C ASN A 90 20.74 15.02 -1.39
N GLN A 91 19.44 14.86 -1.08
CA GLN A 91 18.78 13.57 -0.80
C GLN A 91 19.43 12.81 0.36
N LEU A 92 19.84 13.54 1.39
CA LEU A 92 20.52 12.98 2.57
C LEU A 92 19.55 12.83 3.74
N ILE A 93 19.69 11.72 4.46
CA ILE A 93 18.95 11.43 5.68
C ILE A 93 19.89 11.60 6.87
N TYR A 94 19.39 12.26 7.91
CA TYR A 94 20.04 12.32 9.21
C TYR A 94 19.12 11.71 10.26
N ASP A 95 19.54 10.55 10.77
CA ASP A 95 18.81 9.83 11.79
C ASP A 95 18.78 10.60 13.11
N VAL A 96 17.65 10.46 13.82
CA VAL A 96 17.38 11.06 15.12
C VAL A 96 17.67 10.00 16.19
N ASN A 97 18.96 9.69 16.37
CA ASN A 97 19.41 8.59 17.23
C ASN A 97 19.88 9.05 18.61
N THR A 98 20.02 10.36 18.84
CA THR A 98 20.45 10.89 20.13
C THR A 98 19.26 11.45 20.93
N PRO A 99 19.26 11.32 22.28
CA PRO A 99 18.19 11.87 23.11
C PRO A 99 17.97 13.37 22.92
N GLU A 100 19.05 14.13 22.70
CA GLU A 100 18.99 15.58 22.46
C GLU A 100 18.26 15.91 21.15
N GLN A 101 18.52 15.16 20.08
CA GLN A 101 17.83 15.36 18.80
C GLN A 101 16.37 14.96 18.89
N GLU A 102 16.05 13.87 19.60
CA GLU A 102 14.67 13.46 19.81
C GLU A 102 13.90 14.50 20.63
N GLN A 103 14.49 15.04 21.69
CA GLN A 103 13.92 16.13 22.48
C GLN A 103 13.67 17.38 21.63
N PHE A 104 14.68 17.82 20.89
CA PHE A 104 14.55 18.96 19.98
C PHE A 104 13.43 18.76 18.95
N LEU A 105 13.39 17.59 18.30
CA LEU A 105 12.34 17.29 17.32
C LEU A 105 10.95 17.29 17.96
N ASN A 106 10.79 16.66 19.12
CA ASN A 106 9.50 16.61 19.81
C ASN A 106 9.03 18.00 20.25
N GLU A 107 9.93 18.86 20.74
CA GLU A 107 9.63 20.24 21.10
C GLU A 107 9.25 21.08 19.89
N TYR A 108 10.02 20.97 18.80
CA TYR A 108 9.75 21.66 17.54
C TYR A 108 8.36 21.29 16.98
N LEU A 109 8.06 19.98 16.90
CA LEU A 109 6.76 19.50 16.43
C LEU A 109 5.61 20.01 17.32
N LYS A 110 5.81 20.00 18.65
CA LYS A 110 4.82 20.49 19.61
C LYS A 110 4.57 21.99 19.46
N GLU A 111 5.61 22.80 19.28
CA GLU A 111 5.49 24.23 19.05
C GLU A 111 4.69 24.53 17.77
N LYS A 112 4.90 23.73 16.72
CA LYS A 112 4.16 23.86 15.45
C LYS A 112 2.79 23.20 15.45
N GLY A 113 2.36 22.58 16.56
CA GLY A 113 1.07 21.88 16.66
C GLY A 113 0.99 20.65 15.75
N ILE A 114 2.12 20.01 15.46
CA ILE A 114 2.21 18.83 14.60
C ILE A 114 2.17 17.58 15.47
N ASP A 115 1.22 16.69 15.20
CA ASP A 115 1.13 15.40 15.88
C ASP A 115 2.15 14.40 15.30
N LYS A 116 3.11 13.98 16.14
CA LYS A 116 4.14 12.98 15.79
C LYS A 116 3.51 11.65 15.36
N GLU A 117 2.50 11.18 16.09
CA GLU A 117 1.87 9.88 15.80
C GLU A 117 1.12 9.90 14.48
N GLU A 118 0.46 11.02 14.19
CA GLU A 118 -0.21 11.24 12.90
C GLU A 118 0.81 11.17 11.74
N LYS A 119 1.97 11.83 11.89
CA LYS A 119 3.00 11.82 10.85
C LYS A 119 3.68 10.47 10.68
N LEU A 120 3.83 9.69 11.75
CA LEU A 120 4.35 8.33 11.70
C LEU A 120 3.37 7.31 11.09
N ARG A 121 2.07 7.62 11.07
CA ARG A 121 1.05 6.70 10.58
C ARG A 121 1.17 6.46 9.07
N LEU A 122 1.54 5.23 8.72
CA LEU A 122 1.52 4.76 7.33
C LEU A 122 0.08 4.61 6.82
N GLY A 123 -0.09 4.76 5.51
CA GLY A 123 -1.36 4.52 4.84
C GLY A 123 -1.84 3.09 5.04
N TRP A 124 -3.17 2.90 5.05
CA TRP A 124 -3.77 1.58 5.24
C TRP A 124 -3.30 0.56 4.20
N TYR A 125 -3.14 0.99 2.94
CA TYR A 125 -2.63 0.13 1.86
C TYR A 125 -1.21 -0.35 2.13
N THR A 126 -0.31 0.51 2.61
CA THR A 126 1.08 0.12 2.91
C THR A 126 1.15 -0.93 4.03
N ARG A 127 0.27 -0.85 5.03
CA ARG A 127 0.24 -1.82 6.14
C ARG A 127 -0.52 -3.12 5.83
N TRP A 128 -1.61 -3.04 5.05
CA TRP A 128 -2.58 -4.13 4.91
C TRP A 128 -2.94 -4.49 3.47
N GLY A 129 -2.60 -3.66 2.49
CA GLY A 129 -3.07 -3.79 1.10
C GLY A 129 -2.73 -5.13 0.47
N ALA A 130 -1.46 -5.55 0.54
CA ALA A 130 -1.06 -6.86 0.00
C ALA A 130 -1.65 -8.04 0.78
N LYS A 131 -1.75 -7.93 2.11
CA LYS A 131 -2.33 -8.99 2.96
C LYS A 131 -3.80 -9.24 2.62
N LEU A 132 -4.57 -8.18 2.37
CA LEU A 132 -5.98 -8.30 2.00
C LEU A 132 -6.18 -8.84 0.58
N LEU A 133 -5.34 -8.43 -0.37
CA LEU A 133 -5.34 -9.03 -1.70
C LEU A 133 -5.06 -10.53 -1.64
N PHE A 134 -4.12 -10.96 -0.80
CA PHE A 134 -3.81 -12.38 -0.59
C PHE A 134 -5.00 -13.14 0.02
N LEU A 135 -5.65 -12.57 1.04
CA LEU A 135 -6.86 -13.14 1.64
C LEU A 135 -8.01 -13.26 0.62
N LEU A 136 -8.19 -12.28 -0.25
CA LEU A 136 -9.21 -12.33 -1.29
C LEU A 136 -8.90 -13.39 -2.35
N LEU A 137 -7.63 -13.54 -2.73
CA LEU A 137 -7.16 -14.52 -3.71
C LEU A 137 -7.36 -15.96 -3.21
N ILE A 138 -7.20 -16.21 -1.91
CA ILE A 138 -7.46 -17.51 -1.28
C ILE A 138 -8.95 -17.70 -0.94
N GLY A 139 -9.60 -16.64 -0.46
CA GLY A 139 -10.97 -16.68 0.05
C GLY A 139 -12.02 -16.92 -1.03
N ILE A 140 -11.84 -16.34 -2.23
CA ILE A 140 -12.78 -16.52 -3.35
C ILE A 140 -12.89 -18.00 -3.78
N PRO A 141 -11.79 -18.74 -4.04
CA PRO A 141 -11.85 -20.17 -4.34
C PRO A 141 -12.54 -21.00 -3.26
N ILE A 142 -12.22 -20.75 -1.99
CA ILE A 142 -12.80 -21.47 -0.85
C ILE A 142 -14.31 -21.19 -0.76
N ALA A 143 -14.73 -19.94 -0.85
CA ALA A 143 -16.14 -19.57 -0.85
C ALA A 143 -16.89 -20.21 -2.03
N GLY A 144 -16.27 -20.27 -3.21
CA GLY A 144 -16.82 -20.97 -4.38
C GLY A 144 -17.07 -22.45 -4.13
N MET A 145 -16.20 -23.15 -3.39
CA MET A 145 -16.40 -24.55 -3.00
C MET A 145 -17.60 -24.75 -2.05
N PHE A 146 -17.87 -23.78 -1.15
CA PHE A 146 -18.98 -23.89 -0.18
C PHE A 146 -20.32 -23.33 -0.70
N CYS A 147 -20.33 -22.47 -1.72
CA CYS A 147 -21.55 -21.89 -2.29
C CYS A 147 -22.26 -22.79 -3.32
N GLY A 148 -21.70 -23.96 -3.65
CA GLY A 148 -22.38 -25.01 -4.39
C GLY A 148 -23.39 -25.74 -3.49
N LYS A 149 -24.58 -25.16 -3.34
CA LYS A 149 -25.74 -25.89 -2.83
C LYS A 149 -26.45 -26.51 -4.03
N ASP A 150 -26.37 -27.83 -4.11
CA ASP A 150 -27.21 -28.60 -5.02
C ASP A 150 -28.64 -28.51 -4.47
N ASP A 151 -29.48 -27.69 -5.12
CA ASP A 151 -30.91 -27.76 -4.91
C ASP A 151 -31.36 -29.13 -5.42
N GLU A 152 -31.54 -30.10 -4.51
CA GLU A 152 -32.09 -31.42 -4.84
C GLU A 152 -33.42 -31.23 -5.59
N ILE A 153 -33.40 -31.51 -6.90
CA ILE A 153 -34.62 -31.57 -7.71
C ILE A 153 -35.43 -32.75 -7.17
N LYS A 154 -36.43 -32.48 -6.33
CA LYS A 154 -37.37 -33.50 -5.84
C LYS A 154 -38.15 -34.05 -7.03
N GLU A 155 -37.90 -35.30 -7.40
CA GLU A 155 -38.70 -35.98 -8.41
C GLU A 155 -40.18 -36.00 -7.98
N PRO A 156 -41.12 -35.77 -8.91
CA PRO A 156 -42.53 -35.76 -8.56
C PRO A 156 -42.96 -37.15 -8.08
N LYS A 157 -43.47 -37.20 -6.85
CA LYS A 157 -44.07 -38.41 -6.26
C LYS A 157 -45.25 -38.82 -7.17
N LYS A 158 -45.14 -39.99 -7.80
CA LYS A 158 -46.23 -40.53 -8.64
C LYS A 158 -47.51 -40.64 -7.81
N LEU A 159 -48.61 -40.14 -8.37
CA LEU A 159 -49.98 -40.22 -7.83
C LEU A 159 -50.45 -41.67 -7.74
#